data_AF-A0A7Y1SYP4-F1
#
_entry.id   AF-A0A7Y1SYP4-F1
#
_cell.length_a   1.000
_cell.length_b   1.000
_cell.length_c   1.000
_cell.angle_alpha   90.00
_cell.angle_beta   90.00
_cell.angle_gamma   90.00
#
_symmetry.space_group_name_H-M   'P 1'
#
loop_
_entity.id
_entity.type
_entity.pdbx_description
1 polymer ?
#
loop_
_entity_poly.entity_id
_entity_poly.type
_entity_poly.pdbx_seq_one_letter_code
_entity_poly.pdbx_strand_id
1 'polypeptide(L)'
;MEFVIKISQFLLSLSLLIVLHELGHFIPAKLFKTKVEKFYLFFDVKYSLFKKKVGETVYGIGWLPLGGYVKIAGMIDESMDKEQMAQPP
;
A
#
# COMPACT_ATOMS: atom_id res chain seq x y z
N MET A 1 11.95 4.63 -29.43
CA MET A 1 11.87 5.69 -28.40
C MET A 1 10.43 5.88 -27.92
N GLU A 2 9.48 6.08 -28.84
CA GLU A 2 8.03 6.16 -28.55
C GLU A 2 7.48 5.10 -27.59
N PHE A 3 7.84 3.84 -27.80
CA PHE A 3 7.36 2.74 -26.96
C PHE A 3 7.80 2.87 -25.49
N VAL A 4 9.07 3.26 -25.27
CA VAL A 4 9.63 3.47 -23.92
C VAL A 4 8.94 4.64 -23.24
N ILE A 5 8.69 5.73 -23.99
CA ILE A 5 7.99 6.92 -23.47
C ILE A 5 6.57 6.55 -23.02
N LYS A 6 5.81 5.81 -23.84
CA LYS A 6 4.44 5.39 -23.52
C LYS A 6 4.38 4.49 -22.29
N ILE A 7 5.29 3.51 -22.18
CA ILE A 7 5.37 2.65 -21.01
C ILE A 7 5.69 3.46 -19.76
N SER A 8 6.67 4.36 -19.84
CA SER A 8 7.04 5.21 -18.71
C SER A 8 5.89 6.13 -18.29
N GLN A 9 5.16 6.72 -19.23
CA GLN A 9 3.97 7.54 -18.94
C GLN A 9 2.88 6.71 -18.26
N PHE A 10 2.60 5.51 -18.76
CA PHE A 10 1.63 4.60 -18.15
C PHE A 10 2.02 4.23 -16.72
N LEU A 11 3.26 3.78 -16.50
CA LEU A 11 3.75 3.41 -15.17
C LEU A 11 3.75 4.60 -14.21
N LEU A 12 4.12 5.80 -14.67
CA LEU A 12 4.11 7.00 -13.85
C LEU A 12 2.69 7.42 -13.47
N SER A 13 1.76 7.37 -14.42
CA SER A 13 0.35 7.70 -14.17
C SER A 13 -0.30 6.70 -13.22
N LEU A 14 -0.02 5.40 -13.41
CA LEU A 14 -0.49 4.34 -12.53
C LEU A 14 0.10 4.48 -11.12
N SER A 15 1.40 4.74 -11.02
CA SER A 15 2.08 4.95 -9.73
C SER A 15 1.46 6.12 -8.95
N LEU A 16 1.18 7.23 -9.63
CA LEU A 16 0.56 8.40 -9.01
C LEU A 16 -0.87 8.09 -8.53
N LEU A 17 -1.66 7.40 -9.34
CA LEU A 17 -3.02 6.99 -8.98
C LEU A 17 -3.02 6.08 -7.75
N ILE A 18 -2.12 5.09 -7.70
CA ILE A 18 -1.96 4.19 -6.55
C ILE A 18 -1.61 5.00 -5.30
N VAL A 19 -0.62 5.89 -5.37
CA VAL A 19 -0.24 6.72 -4.22
C VAL A 19 -1.43 7.52 -3.70
N LEU A 20 -2.21 8.14 -4.58
CA LEU A 20 -3.42 8.87 -4.19
C LEU A 20 -4.51 7.96 -3.61
N HIS A 21 -4.69 6.77 -4.16
CA HIS A 21 -5.65 5.77 -3.67
C HIS A 21 -5.32 5.33 -2.24
N GLU A 22 -4.08 4.88 -2.00
CA GLU A 22 -3.64 4.41 -0.68
C GLU A 22 -3.66 5.55 0.35
N LEU A 23 -3.25 6.75 -0.05
CA LEU A 23 -3.37 7.93 0.81
C LEU A 23 -4.82 8.24 1.13
N GLY A 24 -5.73 8.01 0.18
CA GLY A 24 -7.17 8.13 0.34
C GLY A 24 -7.76 7.19 1.39
N HIS A 25 -7.16 6.02 1.64
CA HIS A 25 -7.54 5.14 2.75
C HIS A 25 -6.81 5.50 4.05
N PHE A 26 -5.52 5.80 3.94
CA PHE A 26 -4.66 6.06 5.09
C PHE A 26 -5.05 7.34 5.84
N ILE A 27 -5.35 8.43 5.12
CA ILE A 27 -5.70 9.72 5.74
C ILE A 27 -7.00 9.60 6.54
N PRO A 28 -8.12 9.09 6.00
CA PRO A 28 -9.33 8.83 6.78
C PRO A 28 -9.07 7.88 7.96
N ALA A 29 -8.35 6.77 7.76
CA ALA A 29 -8.06 5.84 8.84
C ALA A 29 -7.35 6.53 10.02
N LYS A 30 -6.35 7.38 9.74
CA LYS A 30 -5.69 8.18 10.77
C LYS A 30 -6.60 9.26 11.37
N LEU A 31 -7.44 9.89 10.57
CA LEU A 31 -8.37 10.94 11.02
C LEU A 31 -9.43 10.38 11.98
N PHE A 32 -9.96 9.19 11.69
CA PHE A 32 -10.91 8.48 12.56
C PHE A 32 -10.24 7.72 13.71
N LYS A 33 -8.92 7.87 13.90
CA LYS A 33 -8.12 7.17 14.91
C LYS A 33 -8.20 5.64 14.80
N THR A 34 -8.45 5.12 13.60
CA THR A 34 -8.41 3.69 13.32
C THR A 34 -6.95 3.23 13.27
N LYS A 35 -6.68 2.07 13.87
CA LYS A 35 -5.34 1.50 13.90
C LYS A 35 -4.95 1.03 12.50
N VAL A 36 -3.88 1.62 11.96
CA VAL A 36 -3.23 1.20 10.71
C VAL A 36 -1.96 0.44 11.05
N GLU A 37 -1.91 -0.84 10.73
CA GLU A 37 -0.77 -1.71 11.02
C GLU A 37 0.36 -1.54 9.99
N LYS A 38 0.00 -1.42 8.72
CA LYS A 38 0.95 -1.26 7.61
C LYS A 38 0.41 -0.25 6.61
N PHE A 39 1.31 0.57 6.08
CA PHE A 39 1.05 1.45 4.95
C PHE A 39 2.20 1.25 3.96
N TYR A 40 1.89 0.65 2.82
CA TYR A 40 2.88 0.31 1.81
C TYR A 40 2.54 1.01 0.50
N LEU A 41 3.45 1.87 0.07
CA LEU A 41 3.45 2.39 -1.29
C LEU A 41 4.16 1.38 -2.18
N PHE A 42 3.49 0.85 -3.18
CA PHE A 42 4.01 -0.22 -4.05
C PHE A 42 4.09 -1.59 -3.37
N PHE A 43 3.93 -2.67 -4.15
CA PHE A 43 3.94 -4.03 -3.62
C PHE A 43 5.35 -4.46 -3.23
N ASP A 44 5.48 -5.09 -2.06
CA ASP A 44 6.74 -5.59 -1.49
C ASP A 44 6.98 -7.08 -1.79
N VAL A 45 6.64 -7.54 -3.00
CA VAL A 45 6.80 -8.94 -3.42
C VAL A 45 8.26 -9.38 -3.22
N LYS A 46 8.54 -10.23 -2.22
CA LYS A 46 9.86 -10.72 -1.77
C LYS A 46 10.74 -9.72 -1.01
N TYR A 47 10.76 -8.44 -1.37
CA TYR A 47 11.58 -7.43 -0.68
C TYR A 47 10.92 -6.04 -0.73
N SER A 48 11.20 -5.23 0.29
CA SER A 48 10.80 -3.81 0.33
C SER A 48 12.04 -2.95 0.08
N LEU A 49 11.92 -1.89 -0.71
CA LEU A 49 13.00 -0.91 -0.90
C LEU A 49 13.28 -0.16 0.41
N PHE A 50 12.21 0.23 1.09
CA PHE A 50 12.28 0.91 2.38
C PHE A 50 11.20 0.38 3.31
N LYS A 51 11.52 0.31 4.60
CA LYS A 51 10.58 -0.06 5.65
C LYS A 51 10.97 0.65 6.94
N LYS A 52 10.04 1.37 7.54
CA LYS A 52 10.23 2.05 8.82
C LYS A 52 8.97 1.94 9.66
N LYS A 53 9.12 1.46 10.90
CA LYS A 53 8.03 1.47 11.88
C LYS A 53 8.03 2.81 12.60
N VAL A 54 6.87 3.48 12.61
CA VAL A 54 6.66 4.73 13.35
C VAL A 54 5.40 4.57 14.19
N GLY A 55 5.59 4.48 15.51
CA GLY A 55 4.52 4.13 16.44
C GLY A 55 3.96 2.75 16.15
N GLU A 56 2.67 2.69 15.83
CA GLU A 56 1.94 1.45 15.55
C GLU A 56 1.89 1.09 14.06
N THR A 57 2.29 2.02 13.18
CA THR A 57 2.20 1.84 11.72
C THR A 57 3.56 1.54 11.13
N VAL A 58 3.63 0.49 10.30
CA VAL A 58 4.80 0.19 9.47
C VAL A 58 4.64 0.86 8.12
N TYR A 59 5.48 1.85 7.85
CA TYR A 59 5.56 2.53 6.57
C TYR A 59 6.56 1.81 5.68
N GLY A 60 6.16 1.45 4.47
CA GLY A 60 6.99 0.72 3.52
C GLY A 60 6.89 1.28 2.12
N ILE A 61 7.95 1.05 1.34
CA ILE A 61 7.96 1.25 -0.10
C ILE A 61 8.37 -0.07 -0.75
N GLY A 62 7.47 -0.66 -1.53
CA GLY A 62 7.72 -1.84 -2.35
C GLY A 62 8.52 -1.51 -3.61
N TRP A 63 9.09 -2.52 -4.26
CA TRP A 63 9.83 -2.31 -5.51
C TRP A 63 8.92 -2.36 -6.76
N LEU A 64 7.70 -2.89 -6.63
CA LEU A 64 6.81 -3.14 -7.74
C LEU A 64 5.68 -2.10 -7.79
N PRO A 65 5.73 -1.11 -8.71
CA PRO A 65 4.78 0.00 -8.76
C PRO A 65 3.45 -0.36 -9.46
N LEU A 66 2.89 -1.53 -9.15
CA LEU A 66 1.65 -2.04 -9.75
C LEU A 66 0.44 -2.04 -8.80
N GLY A 67 0.67 -1.74 -7.51
CA GLY A 67 -0.39 -1.58 -6.52
C GLY A 67 0.22 -1.20 -5.17
N GLY A 68 -0.58 -0.78 -4.22
CA GLY A 68 -0.15 -0.51 -2.84
C GLY A 68 -1.04 -1.30 -1.88
N TYR A 69 -0.86 -1.08 -0.58
CA TYR A 69 -1.87 -1.51 0.37
C TYR A 69 -1.79 -0.72 1.68
N VAL A 70 -2.96 -0.51 2.27
CA VAL A 70 -3.10 -0.12 3.68
C VAL A 70 -3.64 -1.32 4.44
N LYS A 71 -3.02 -1.66 5.57
CA LYS A 71 -3.54 -2.69 6.48
C LYS A 71 -4.22 -2.00 7.64
N ILE A 72 -5.54 -1.89 7.57
CA ILE A 72 -6.37 -1.33 8.63
C ILE A 72 -6.85 -2.47 9.54
N ALA A 73 -6.66 -2.33 10.84
CA ALA A 73 -7.03 -3.37 11.81
C ALA A 73 -8.55 -3.62 11.76
N GLY A 74 -8.94 -4.89 11.66
CA GLY A 74 -10.35 -5.30 11.63
C GLY A 74 -11.03 -5.20 10.26
N MET A 75 -10.31 -4.81 9.20
CA MET A 75 -10.81 -4.81 7.83
C MET A 75 -10.02 -5.83 7.00
N ILE A 76 -10.71 -6.72 6.29
CA ILE A 76 -10.06 -7.55 5.27
C ILE A 76 -9.83 -6.63 4.07
N ASP A 77 -8.61 -6.12 3.98
CA ASP A 77 -8.18 -5.21 2.94
C ASP A 77 -7.31 -5.93 1.89
N GLU A 78 -6.95 -5.23 0.83
CA GLU A 78 -6.10 -5.67 -0.29
C GLU A 78 -4.73 -6.21 0.13
N SER A 79 -4.37 -6.02 1.41
CA SER A 79 -3.20 -6.61 2.06
C SER A 79 -3.12 -8.15 2.06
N MET A 80 -4.12 -8.86 1.52
CA MET A 80 -4.19 -10.33 1.45
C MET A 80 -3.84 -10.99 2.78
N ASP A 81 -4.31 -10.42 3.88
CA ASP A 81 -3.89 -10.80 5.21
C ASP A 81 -4.46 -12.16 5.63
N LYS A 82 -3.71 -13.21 5.29
CA LYS A 82 -4.11 -14.62 5.53
C LYS A 82 -4.32 -14.91 7.01
N GLU A 83 -3.63 -14.20 7.89
CA GLU A 83 -3.75 -14.31 9.34
C GLU A 83 -5.11 -13.82 9.84
N GLN A 84 -5.65 -12.75 9.27
CA GLN A 84 -6.96 -12.23 9.62
C GLN A 84 -8.10 -13.07 9.05
N MET A 85 -7.93 -13.64 7.84
CA MET A 85 -8.90 -14.58 7.25
C MET A 85 -9.04 -15.90 8.02
N ALA A 86 -8.06 -16.24 8.85
CA ALA A 86 -8.09 -17.44 9.69
C ALA A 86 -8.82 -17.23 11.04
N GLN A 87 -9.17 -15.99 11.38
CA GLN A 87 -9.92 -15.71 12.60
C GLN A 87 -11.41 -16.03 12.39
N PRO A 88 -12.10 -16.60 13.39
CA PRO A 88 -13.53 -16.81 13.30
C PRO A 88 -14.28 -15.47 13.16
N PRO A 89 -15.39 -15.43 12.40
CA PRO A 89 -16.17 -14.22 12.15
C PRO A 89 -16.81 -13.64 13.42
#